data_AF-A0A402WNY9-F1
#
_entry.id   AF-A0A402WNY9-F1
#
_cell.length_a   1.000
_cell.length_b   1.000
_cell.length_c   1.000
_cell.angle_alpha   90.00
_cell.angle_beta   90.00
_cell.angle_gamma   90.00
#
_symmetry.space_group_name_H-M   'P 1'
#
loop_
_entity.id
_entity.type
_entity.pdbx_description
1 polymer ?
#
loop_
_entity_poly.entity_id
_entity_poly.type
_entity_poly.pdbx_seq_one_letter_code
_entity_poly.pdbx_strand_id
1 'polypeptide(L)'
;MGMPEENNKNTPFPLFRYRNTEPGPQQDVPGQIMNILSDIAGISQNNQLTDERLTAIINHFWSMRGRLNNKLAAEGAADSLSEKRYKKLLISLLDELIRESTGVQEITRKSGQMLKISADRLNISRLRALHHQWHDQTRASALNQPPLPEKVVPENPVRDWYKNTGKSQFAHLPASLVLGDALSHLSAATEELWLEGRYRFSPGSLPEKLQNFDVASQAVTGALTGLDAQISRLAE
;
A
#
# COMPACT_ATOMS: atom_id res chain seq x y z
N MET A 1 -18.90 12.46 -84.93
CA MET A 1 -18.58 13.89 -84.78
C MET A 1 -19.51 14.45 -83.72
N GLY A 2 -19.11 14.89 -82.55
CA GLY A 2 -17.83 15.07 -81.87
C GLY A 2 -18.13 16.01 -80.71
N MET A 3 -17.77 15.63 -79.48
CA MET A 3 -17.76 16.47 -78.27
C MET A 3 -17.17 15.61 -77.11
N PRO A 4 -16.61 16.21 -76.04
CA PRO A 4 -15.19 16.06 -75.70
C PRO A 4 -14.91 15.18 -74.47
N GLU A 5 -13.67 14.68 -74.40
CA GLU A 5 -13.10 14.02 -73.23
C GLU A 5 -12.84 15.03 -72.10
N GLU A 6 -13.60 14.93 -71.01
CA GLU A 6 -13.23 15.55 -69.73
C GLU A 6 -12.39 14.59 -68.90
N ASN A 7 -11.20 15.09 -68.58
CA ASN A 7 -10.11 14.45 -67.87
C ASN A 7 -10.43 14.42 -66.36
N ASN A 8 -11.11 13.38 -65.87
CA ASN A 8 -11.38 13.25 -64.43
C ASN A 8 -10.27 12.45 -63.73
N LYS A 9 -9.30 13.18 -63.17
CA LYS A 9 -8.28 12.66 -62.25
C LYS A 9 -8.94 12.25 -60.94
N ASN A 10 -9.35 10.99 -60.84
CA ASN A 10 -9.80 10.41 -59.58
C ASN A 10 -8.59 9.76 -58.87
N THR A 11 -7.91 10.54 -58.03
CA THR A 11 -6.90 10.06 -57.09
C THR A 11 -7.55 9.11 -56.09
N PRO A 12 -7.07 7.86 -55.92
CA PRO A 12 -7.57 7.00 -54.87
C PRO A 12 -7.04 7.50 -53.52
N PHE A 13 -7.98 7.73 -52.60
CA PHE A 13 -7.71 8.00 -51.18
C PHE A 13 -6.70 7.00 -50.60
N PRO A 14 -5.71 7.43 -49.80
CA PRO A 14 -4.83 6.50 -49.14
C PRO A 14 -5.62 5.70 -48.11
N LEU A 15 -5.68 4.38 -48.33
CA LEU A 15 -6.10 3.41 -47.33
C LEU A 15 -5.29 3.65 -46.05
N PHE A 16 -5.96 4.06 -44.98
CA PHE A 16 -5.40 4.03 -43.64
C PHE A 16 -5.02 2.59 -43.32
N ARG A 17 -3.75 2.24 -43.54
CA ARG A 17 -3.13 1.11 -42.86
C ARG A 17 -3.19 1.46 -41.38
N TYR A 18 -4.09 0.80 -40.65
CA TYR A 18 -3.95 0.67 -39.21
C TYR A 18 -2.58 0.06 -38.97
N ARG A 19 -1.62 0.91 -38.63
CA ARG A 19 -0.33 0.50 -38.09
C ARG A 19 -0.72 -0.21 -36.80
N ASN A 20 -0.46 -1.52 -36.73
CA ASN A 20 -0.36 -2.21 -35.45
C ASN A 20 0.65 -1.43 -34.62
N THR A 21 0.15 -0.52 -33.78
CA THR A 21 0.92 0.00 -32.67
C THR A 21 1.09 -1.20 -31.75
N GLU A 22 2.29 -1.77 -31.76
CA GLU A 22 2.74 -2.63 -30.67
C GLU A 22 2.31 -1.96 -29.37
N PRO A 23 1.60 -2.66 -28.45
CA PRO A 23 1.35 -2.09 -27.14
C PRO A 23 2.73 -1.77 -26.56
N GLY A 24 2.96 -0.48 -26.25
CA GLY A 24 4.17 -0.05 -25.56
C GLY A 24 4.40 -0.91 -24.30
N PRO A 25 5.63 -0.97 -23.77
CA PRO A 25 5.95 -1.84 -22.65
C PRO A 25 4.92 -1.60 -21.54
N GLN A 26 4.10 -2.62 -21.25
CA GLN A 26 3.15 -2.58 -20.15
C GLN A 26 3.96 -2.27 -18.90
N GLN A 27 3.74 -1.09 -18.31
CA GLN A 27 4.37 -0.72 -17.06
C GLN A 27 3.90 -1.71 -16.00
N ASP A 28 4.84 -2.46 -15.42
CA ASP A 28 4.59 -3.33 -14.27
C ASP A 28 4.36 -2.46 -13.02
N VAL A 29 3.16 -1.87 -12.95
CA VAL A 29 2.73 -1.02 -11.83
C VAL A 29 2.84 -1.78 -10.50
N PRO A 30 2.41 -3.05 -10.38
CA PRO A 30 2.64 -3.83 -9.15
C PRO A 30 4.11 -3.94 -8.75
N GLY A 31 5.01 -4.17 -9.70
CA GLY A 31 6.46 -4.24 -9.47
C GLY A 31 7.06 -2.91 -9.02
N GLN A 32 6.66 -1.79 -9.63
CA GLN A 32 7.09 -0.46 -9.22
C GLN A 32 6.64 -0.12 -7.80
N ILE A 33 5.40 -0.44 -7.44
CA ILE A 33 4.89 -0.23 -6.07
C ILE A 33 5.71 -1.05 -5.06
N MET A 34 6.12 -2.27 -5.41
CA MET A 34 6.95 -3.09 -4.52
C MET A 34 8.32 -2.48 -4.22
N ASN A 35 8.96 -1.85 -5.21
CA ASN A 35 10.22 -1.15 -4.99
C ASN A 35 10.04 0.02 -4.00
N ILE A 36 8.98 0.81 -4.17
CA ILE A 36 8.66 1.91 -3.25
C ILE A 36 8.36 1.39 -1.83
N LEU A 37 7.63 0.27 -1.71
CA LEU A 37 7.37 -0.36 -0.41
C LEU A 37 8.67 -0.82 0.28
N SER A 38 9.62 -1.35 -0.48
CA SER A 38 10.95 -1.72 0.03
C SER A 38 11.74 -0.52 0.52
N ASP A 39 11.71 0.59 -0.23
CA ASP A 39 12.38 1.84 0.17
C ASP A 39 11.76 2.39 1.46
N ILE A 40 10.43 2.41 1.56
CA ILE A 40 9.72 2.84 2.77
C ILE A 40 10.09 1.94 3.97
N ALA A 41 10.21 0.62 3.77
CA ALA A 41 10.63 -0.29 4.83
C ALA A 41 12.03 0.04 5.35
N GLY A 42 12.98 0.33 4.45
CA GLY A 42 14.33 0.77 4.82
C GLY A 42 14.34 2.09 5.60
N ILE A 43 13.54 3.08 5.18
CA ILE A 43 13.42 4.36 5.89
C ILE A 43 12.76 4.15 7.26
N SER A 44 11.73 3.31 7.34
CA SER A 44 11.03 3.00 8.59
C SER A 44 11.98 2.36 9.62
N GLN A 45 12.82 1.42 9.18
CA GLN A 45 13.86 0.82 10.03
C GLN A 45 14.86 1.87 10.54
N ASN A 46 15.30 2.78 9.68
CA ASN A 46 16.20 3.87 10.07
C ASN A 46 15.55 4.82 11.09
N ASN A 47 14.25 5.13 10.93
CA ASN A 47 13.50 5.94 11.90
C ASN A 47 13.43 5.25 13.26
N GLN A 48 13.16 3.95 13.29
CA GLN A 48 13.14 3.18 14.54
C GLN A 48 14.50 3.22 15.24
N LEU A 49 15.60 2.95 14.51
CA LEU A 49 16.95 3.02 15.07
C LEU A 49 17.30 4.44 15.58
N THR A 50 16.81 5.47 14.90
CA THR A 50 17.00 6.86 15.31
C THR A 50 16.24 7.18 16.59
N ASP A 51 14.99 6.72 16.71
CA ASP A 51 14.16 6.87 17.91
C ASP A 51 14.77 6.17 19.14
N GLU A 52 15.27 4.95 18.96
CA GLU A 52 15.98 4.19 20.02
C GLU A 52 17.25 4.93 20.48
N ARG A 53 18.03 5.49 19.54
CA ARG A 53 19.22 6.27 19.84
C ARG A 53 18.88 7.57 20.57
N LEU A 54 17.85 8.29 20.14
CA LEU A 54 17.39 9.51 20.80
C LEU A 54 16.91 9.24 22.23
N THR A 55 16.19 8.13 22.44
CA THR A 55 15.80 7.69 23.78
C THR A 55 17.03 7.50 24.68
N ALA A 56 18.06 6.81 24.19
CA ALA A 56 19.29 6.60 24.96
C ALA A 56 20.00 7.93 25.29
N ILE A 57 20.06 8.85 24.33
CA ILE A 57 20.68 10.17 24.51
C ILE A 57 19.91 11.01 25.53
N ILE A 58 18.58 11.07 25.43
CA ILE A 58 17.72 11.81 26.36
C ILE A 58 17.88 11.28 27.79
N ASN A 59 17.89 9.96 27.97
CA ASN A 59 18.14 9.33 29.26
C ASN A 59 19.52 9.68 29.82
N HIS A 60 20.54 9.75 28.94
CA HIS A 60 21.88 10.18 29.34
C HIS A 60 21.90 11.63 29.82
N PHE A 61 21.21 12.54 29.13
CA PHE A 61 21.07 13.94 29.56
C PHE A 61 20.35 14.07 30.90
N TRP A 62 19.26 13.33 31.11
CA TRP A 62 18.57 13.29 32.40
C TRP A 62 19.47 12.80 33.54
N SER A 63 20.28 11.76 33.29
CA SER A 63 21.25 11.25 34.26
C SER A 63 22.31 12.30 34.59
N MET A 64 22.90 12.96 33.58
CA MET A 64 23.89 14.02 33.79
C MET A 64 23.30 15.21 34.56
N ARG A 65 22.07 15.62 34.21
CA ARG A 65 21.33 16.67 34.91
C ARG A 65 21.12 16.31 36.39
N GLY A 66 20.69 15.09 36.67
CA GLY A 66 20.54 14.59 38.05
C GLY A 66 21.85 14.63 38.84
N ARG A 67 22.96 14.18 38.23
CA ARG A 67 24.29 14.23 38.85
C ARG A 67 24.75 15.66 39.13
N LEU A 68 24.51 16.60 38.21
CA LEU A 68 24.84 18.01 38.42
C LEU A 68 23.99 18.65 39.53
N ASN A 69 22.70 18.35 39.58
CA ASN A 69 21.82 18.81 40.65
C ASN A 69 22.28 18.28 42.02
N ASN A 70 22.65 17.00 42.09
CA ASN A 70 23.16 16.41 43.33
C ASN A 70 24.48 17.05 43.77
N LYS A 71 25.40 17.35 42.85
CA LYS A 71 26.64 18.08 43.16
C LYS A 71 26.35 19.50 43.66
N LEU A 72 25.47 20.23 42.98
CA LEU A 72 25.07 21.58 43.37
C LEU A 72 24.45 21.60 44.78
N ALA A 73 23.68 20.58 45.14
CA ALA A 73 23.06 20.45 46.45
C ALA A 73 24.07 20.03 47.54
N ALA A 74 25.01 19.14 47.23
CA ALA A 74 26.00 18.61 48.18
C ALA A 74 27.13 19.59 48.52
N GLU A 75 27.54 20.44 47.56
CA GLU A 75 28.75 21.27 47.69
C GLU A 75 28.50 22.66 48.36
N GLY A 76 27.24 22.96 48.71
CA GLY A 76 26.88 24.00 49.71
C GLY A 76 27.71 25.30 49.67
N ALA A 77 28.35 25.65 50.79
CA ALA A 77 29.10 26.91 50.99
C ALA A 77 30.56 26.88 50.49
N ALA A 78 31.05 25.75 49.97
CA ALA A 78 32.45 25.58 49.54
C ALA A 78 32.70 26.13 48.12
N ASP A 79 31.69 26.11 47.26
CA ASP A 79 31.77 26.63 45.90
C ASP A 79 31.77 28.17 45.87
N SER A 80 32.67 28.72 45.05
CA SER A 80 32.62 30.12 44.65
C SER A 80 31.30 30.48 43.94
N LEU A 81 30.89 31.77 44.03
CA LEU A 81 29.69 32.26 43.33
C LEU A 81 29.74 32.03 41.81
N SER A 82 30.94 32.11 41.21
CA SER A 82 31.15 31.85 39.78
C SER A 82 30.89 30.38 39.42
N GLU A 83 31.36 29.45 40.23
CA GLU A 83 31.16 28.01 40.02
C GLU A 83 29.69 27.62 40.11
N LYS A 84 28.96 28.17 41.09
CA LYS A 84 27.51 27.98 41.20
C LYS A 84 26.75 28.49 39.99
N ARG A 85 27.15 29.65 39.44
CA ARG A 85 26.56 30.20 38.21
C ARG A 85 26.84 29.31 37.00
N TYR A 86 28.07 28.82 36.88
CA TYR A 86 28.46 27.93 35.79
C TYR A 86 27.71 26.59 35.83
N LYS A 87 27.59 25.95 37.01
CA LYS A 87 26.81 24.72 37.20
C LYS A 87 25.33 24.91 36.82
N LYS A 88 24.73 26.06 37.21
CA LYS A 88 23.35 26.42 36.80
C LYS A 88 23.21 26.61 35.28
N LEU A 89 24.20 27.22 34.64
CA LEU A 89 24.22 27.34 33.17
C LEU A 89 24.27 25.98 32.49
N LEU A 90 25.13 25.06 32.97
CA LEU A 90 25.20 23.69 32.44
C LEU A 90 23.87 22.95 32.57
N ILE A 91 23.17 23.09 33.70
CA ILE A 91 21.83 22.51 33.89
C ILE A 91 20.84 23.10 32.88
N SER A 92 20.85 24.43 32.67
CA SER A 92 19.99 25.08 31.67
C SER A 92 20.27 24.58 30.25
N LEU A 93 21.53 24.37 29.89
CA LEU A 93 21.92 23.82 28.58
C LEU A 93 21.47 22.36 28.43
N LEU A 94 21.54 21.56 29.50
CA LEU A 94 21.00 20.19 29.48
C LEU A 94 19.48 20.18 29.34
N ASP A 95 18.76 21.10 30.00
CA ASP A 95 17.32 21.25 29.86
C ASP A 95 16.94 21.60 28.41
N GLU A 96 17.69 22.50 27.77
CA GLU A 96 17.53 22.82 26.35
C GLU A 96 17.82 21.62 25.44
N LEU A 97 18.92 20.91 25.65
CA LEU A 97 19.27 19.71 24.88
C LEU A 97 18.22 18.60 25.01
N ILE A 98 17.68 18.39 26.22
CA ILE A 98 16.58 17.44 26.45
C ILE A 98 15.34 17.87 25.66
N ARG A 99 14.97 19.15 25.71
CA ARG A 99 13.81 19.69 24.98
C ARG A 99 13.96 19.50 23.48
N GLU A 100 15.07 19.94 22.90
CA GLU A 100 15.31 19.83 21.46
C GLU A 100 15.36 18.37 21.01
N SER A 101 16.05 17.50 21.75
CA SER A 101 16.13 16.07 21.42
C SER A 101 14.77 15.38 21.49
N THR A 102 13.94 15.74 22.47
CA THR A 102 12.56 15.25 22.58
C THR A 102 11.71 15.73 21.40
N GLY A 103 11.92 16.98 20.97
CA GLY A 103 11.27 17.53 19.76
C GLY A 103 11.64 16.75 18.50
N VAL A 104 12.93 16.46 18.30
CA VAL A 104 13.40 15.64 17.18
C VAL A 104 12.82 14.22 17.27
N GLN A 105 12.80 13.63 18.46
CA GLN A 105 12.23 12.29 18.67
C GLN A 105 10.76 12.22 18.26
N GLU A 106 9.95 13.19 18.66
CA GLU A 106 8.54 13.23 18.29
C GLU A 106 8.34 13.40 16.78
N ILE A 107 9.18 14.21 16.12
CA ILE A 107 9.16 14.35 14.66
C ILE A 107 9.52 13.02 13.98
N THR A 108 10.55 12.32 14.46
CA THR A 108 10.95 11.00 13.95
C THR A 108 9.81 9.98 14.10
N ARG A 109 9.14 9.96 15.27
CA ARG A 109 8.01 9.08 15.55
C ARG A 109 6.83 9.37 14.61
N LYS A 110 6.46 10.63 14.45
CA LYS A 110 5.40 11.06 13.51
C LYS A 110 5.75 10.70 12.06
N SER A 111 6.98 10.92 11.64
CA SER A 111 7.46 10.52 10.31
C SER A 111 7.34 9.01 10.10
N GLY A 112 7.75 8.20 11.08
CA GLY A 112 7.60 6.75 11.04
C GLY A 112 6.15 6.30 10.90
N GLN A 113 5.21 6.94 11.63
CA GLN A 113 3.78 6.67 11.51
C GLN A 113 3.24 7.02 10.11
N MET A 114 3.60 8.18 9.57
CA MET A 114 3.18 8.60 8.22
C MET A 114 3.72 7.68 7.12
N LEU A 115 4.96 7.21 7.25
CA LEU A 115 5.55 6.22 6.35
C LEU A 115 4.81 4.90 6.40
N LYS A 116 4.47 4.42 7.60
CA LYS A 116 3.68 3.19 7.76
C LYS A 116 2.31 3.31 7.09
N ILE A 117 1.60 4.41 7.32
CA ILE A 117 0.30 4.64 6.68
C ILE A 117 0.46 4.69 5.15
N SER A 118 1.46 5.39 4.65
CA SER A 118 1.72 5.49 3.21
C SER A 118 2.03 4.13 2.59
N ALA A 119 2.84 3.29 3.27
CA ALA A 119 3.12 1.93 2.83
C ALA A 119 1.84 1.07 2.79
N ASP A 120 1.01 1.15 3.82
CA ASP A 120 -0.24 0.39 3.89
C ASP A 120 -1.16 0.75 2.71
N ARG A 121 -1.34 2.05 2.44
CA ARG A 121 -2.16 2.54 1.31
C ARG A 121 -1.60 2.15 -0.06
N LEU A 122 -0.28 2.24 -0.22
CA LEU A 122 0.39 1.79 -1.44
C LEU A 122 0.21 0.29 -1.66
N ASN A 123 0.32 -0.51 -0.60
CA ASN A 123 0.07 -1.95 -0.68
C ASN A 123 -1.38 -2.27 -1.05
N ILE A 124 -2.38 -1.55 -0.48
CA ILE A 124 -3.79 -1.68 -0.92
C ILE A 124 -3.95 -1.34 -2.40
N SER A 125 -3.25 -0.31 -2.91
CA SER A 125 -3.27 0.04 -4.33
C SER A 125 -2.66 -1.04 -5.22
N ARG A 126 -1.53 -1.63 -4.80
CA ARG A 126 -0.93 -2.80 -5.45
C ARG A 126 -1.90 -3.99 -5.49
N LEU A 127 -2.58 -4.27 -4.37
CA LEU A 127 -3.55 -5.37 -4.28
C LEU A 127 -4.75 -5.17 -5.22
N ARG A 128 -5.25 -3.94 -5.38
CA ARG A 128 -6.27 -3.64 -6.38
C ARG A 128 -5.79 -3.92 -7.81
N ALA A 129 -4.58 -3.51 -8.15
CA ALA A 129 -4.00 -3.78 -9.48
C ALA A 129 -3.86 -5.30 -9.74
N LEU A 130 -3.32 -6.04 -8.77
CA LEU A 130 -3.20 -7.50 -8.85
C LEU A 130 -4.58 -8.19 -8.95
N HIS A 131 -5.57 -7.67 -8.23
CA HIS A 131 -6.94 -8.19 -8.29
C HIS A 131 -7.57 -7.99 -9.67
N HIS A 132 -7.43 -6.81 -10.28
CA HIS A 132 -7.94 -6.56 -11.63
C HIS A 132 -7.27 -7.47 -12.66
N GLN A 133 -5.94 -7.63 -12.59
CA GLN A 133 -5.22 -8.54 -13.48
C GLN A 133 -5.71 -9.99 -13.32
N TRP A 134 -5.87 -10.46 -12.08
CA TRP A 134 -6.40 -11.79 -11.77
C TRP A 134 -7.84 -11.96 -12.28
N HIS A 135 -8.69 -10.96 -12.10
CA HIS A 135 -10.08 -10.95 -12.56
C HIS A 135 -10.14 -11.14 -14.08
N ASP A 136 -9.40 -10.34 -14.83
CA ASP A 136 -9.41 -10.38 -16.29
C ASP A 136 -8.89 -11.72 -16.83
N GLN A 137 -7.84 -12.27 -16.21
CA GLN A 137 -7.31 -13.60 -16.55
C GLN A 137 -8.32 -14.71 -16.25
N THR A 138 -8.99 -14.65 -15.10
CA THR A 138 -9.99 -15.64 -14.69
C THR A 138 -11.19 -15.61 -15.63
N ARG A 139 -11.69 -14.41 -15.93
CA ARG A 139 -12.79 -14.19 -16.88
C ARG A 139 -12.43 -14.66 -18.28
N ALA A 140 -11.27 -14.29 -18.79
CA ALA A 140 -10.81 -14.70 -20.12
C ALA A 140 -10.63 -16.22 -20.23
N SER A 141 -10.17 -16.88 -19.15
CA SER A 141 -10.04 -18.34 -19.11
C SER A 141 -11.41 -19.01 -19.20
N ALA A 142 -12.39 -18.53 -18.43
CA ALA A 142 -13.76 -19.05 -18.48
C ALA A 142 -14.40 -18.89 -19.86
N LEU A 143 -14.14 -17.79 -20.56
CA LEU A 143 -14.68 -17.53 -21.90
C LEU A 143 -13.99 -18.33 -23.01
N ASN A 144 -12.66 -18.44 -22.96
CA ASN A 144 -11.87 -18.89 -24.12
C ASN A 144 -11.36 -20.34 -24.02
N GLN A 145 -11.33 -20.94 -22.83
CA GLN A 145 -10.74 -22.26 -22.61
C GLN A 145 -11.68 -23.29 -21.94
N PRO A 146 -12.94 -23.46 -22.38
CA PRO A 146 -13.74 -24.59 -21.93
C PRO A 146 -13.30 -25.91 -22.62
N PRO A 147 -13.19 -27.04 -21.89
CA PRO A 147 -13.37 -27.16 -20.45
C PRO A 147 -12.17 -26.63 -19.66
N LEU A 148 -12.45 -25.95 -18.56
CA LEU A 148 -11.42 -25.44 -17.65
C LEU A 148 -10.60 -26.59 -17.07
N PRO A 149 -9.28 -26.39 -16.83
CA PRO A 149 -8.43 -27.46 -16.31
C PRO A 149 -8.95 -27.95 -14.96
N GLU A 150 -8.85 -29.27 -14.76
CA GLU A 150 -9.22 -29.96 -13.51
C GLU A 150 -8.38 -29.49 -12.30
N LYS A 151 -7.29 -28.78 -12.57
CA LYS A 151 -6.42 -28.11 -11.58
C LYS A 151 -7.19 -27.16 -10.65
N VAL A 152 -6.49 -26.79 -9.58
CA VAL A 152 -6.93 -25.91 -8.50
C VAL A 152 -7.48 -24.60 -9.06
N VAL A 153 -8.63 -24.17 -8.53
CA VAL A 153 -9.25 -22.87 -8.79
C VAL A 153 -8.21 -21.77 -8.62
N PRO A 154 -8.07 -20.82 -9.57
CA PRO A 154 -7.03 -19.80 -9.50
C PRO A 154 -7.13 -19.01 -8.20
N GLU A 155 -6.05 -19.01 -7.42
CA GLU A 155 -6.02 -18.31 -6.14
C GLU A 155 -5.98 -16.80 -6.34
N ASN A 156 -6.85 -16.09 -5.62
CA ASN A 156 -6.91 -14.65 -5.67
C ASN A 156 -5.78 -14.05 -4.78
N PRO A 157 -4.94 -13.14 -5.32
CA PRO A 157 -3.80 -12.59 -4.59
C PRO A 157 -4.20 -11.76 -3.36
N VAL A 158 -5.39 -11.15 -3.37
CA VAL A 158 -5.92 -10.40 -2.22
C VAL A 158 -6.34 -11.37 -1.11
N ARG A 159 -6.91 -12.54 -1.47
CA ARG A 159 -7.27 -13.57 -0.50
C ARG A 159 -6.04 -14.12 0.22
N ASP A 160 -4.98 -14.41 -0.52
CA ASP A 160 -3.72 -14.89 0.05
C ASP A 160 -3.14 -13.86 1.02
N TRP A 161 -2.99 -12.61 0.57
CA TRP A 161 -2.55 -11.51 1.43
C TRP A 161 -3.43 -11.35 2.68
N TYR A 162 -4.76 -11.40 2.53
CA TYR A 162 -5.68 -11.23 3.64
C TYR A 162 -5.53 -12.32 4.70
N LYS A 163 -5.37 -13.59 4.28
CA LYS A 163 -5.15 -14.72 5.21
C LYS A 163 -3.83 -14.61 5.96
N ASN A 164 -2.75 -14.23 5.27
CA ASN A 164 -1.41 -14.26 5.83
C ASN A 164 -1.07 -13.03 6.67
N THR A 165 -1.53 -11.85 6.23
CA THR A 165 -1.10 -10.56 6.84
C THR A 165 -2.26 -9.60 7.05
N GLY A 166 -3.12 -9.41 6.03
CA GLY A 166 -4.13 -8.35 6.04
C GLY A 166 -5.12 -8.45 7.20
N LYS A 167 -5.58 -9.67 7.52
CA LYS A 167 -6.56 -9.89 8.59
C LYS A 167 -6.02 -9.49 9.96
N SER A 168 -4.79 -9.82 10.30
CA SER A 168 -4.20 -9.48 11.60
C SER A 168 -3.82 -7.99 11.66
N GLN A 169 -3.27 -7.47 10.57
CA GLN A 169 -2.84 -6.08 10.48
C GLN A 169 -4.01 -5.08 10.63
N PHE A 170 -5.15 -5.37 10.00
CA PHE A 170 -6.31 -4.47 9.95
C PHE A 170 -7.51 -4.97 10.76
N ALA A 171 -7.33 -5.95 11.66
CA ALA A 171 -8.41 -6.51 12.49
C ALA A 171 -9.23 -5.47 13.26
N HIS A 172 -8.60 -4.35 13.59
CA HIS A 172 -9.20 -3.23 14.34
C HIS A 172 -10.09 -2.32 13.47
N LEU A 173 -10.07 -2.49 12.15
CA LEU A 173 -10.83 -1.69 11.19
C LEU A 173 -12.07 -2.45 10.70
N PRO A 174 -13.29 -1.88 10.81
CA PRO A 174 -14.50 -2.50 10.29
C PRO A 174 -14.43 -2.85 8.80
N ALA A 175 -13.68 -2.07 8.00
CA ALA A 175 -13.49 -2.36 6.58
C ALA A 175 -12.75 -3.69 6.33
N SER A 176 -11.92 -4.15 7.27
CA SER A 176 -11.26 -5.45 7.17
C SER A 176 -12.27 -6.61 7.22
N LEU A 177 -13.31 -6.50 8.05
CA LEU A 177 -14.36 -7.51 8.13
C LEU A 177 -15.15 -7.60 6.82
N VAL A 178 -15.55 -6.43 6.29
CA VAL A 178 -16.25 -6.32 4.99
C VAL A 178 -15.41 -6.93 3.86
N LEU A 179 -14.08 -6.73 3.89
CA LEU A 179 -13.18 -7.36 2.92
C LEU A 179 -13.17 -8.89 3.04
N GLY A 180 -13.15 -9.42 4.28
CA GLY A 180 -13.23 -10.86 4.52
C GLY A 180 -14.50 -11.50 3.95
N ASP A 181 -15.65 -10.84 4.12
CA ASP A 181 -16.93 -11.30 3.59
C ASP A 181 -16.94 -11.24 2.05
N ALA A 182 -16.48 -10.13 1.47
CA ALA A 182 -16.37 -9.98 0.02
C ALA A 182 -15.45 -11.06 -0.61
N LEU A 183 -14.31 -11.37 0.03
CA LEU A 183 -13.39 -12.41 -0.42
C LEU A 183 -14.02 -13.82 -0.32
N SER A 184 -14.87 -14.05 0.67
CA SER A 184 -15.59 -15.32 0.83
C SER A 184 -16.62 -15.50 -0.29
N HIS A 185 -17.40 -14.47 -0.61
CA HIS A 185 -18.34 -14.49 -1.73
C HIS A 185 -17.62 -14.63 -3.09
N LEU A 186 -16.51 -13.93 -3.29
CA LEU A 186 -15.70 -14.07 -4.50
C LEU A 186 -15.16 -15.49 -4.66
N SER A 187 -14.71 -16.11 -3.57
CA SER A 187 -14.22 -17.49 -3.61
C SER A 187 -15.32 -18.46 -4.03
N ALA A 188 -16.52 -18.34 -3.43
CA ALA A 188 -17.67 -19.17 -3.80
C ALA A 188 -18.07 -18.97 -5.27
N ALA A 189 -18.18 -17.73 -5.74
CA ALA A 189 -18.51 -17.43 -7.13
C ALA A 189 -17.46 -17.96 -8.12
N THR A 190 -16.17 -17.87 -7.75
CA THR A 190 -15.08 -18.41 -8.57
C THR A 190 -15.12 -19.94 -8.62
N GLU A 191 -15.37 -20.59 -7.48
CA GLU A 191 -15.50 -22.05 -7.40
C GLU A 191 -16.67 -22.56 -8.22
N GLU A 192 -17.83 -21.90 -8.16
CA GLU A 192 -18.98 -22.23 -9.00
C GLU A 192 -18.69 -22.07 -10.49
N LEU A 193 -18.07 -20.95 -10.89
CA LEU A 193 -17.67 -20.69 -12.27
C LEU A 193 -16.69 -21.77 -12.77
N TRP A 194 -15.74 -22.18 -11.92
CA TRP A 194 -14.73 -23.19 -12.27
C TRP A 194 -15.33 -24.60 -12.35
N LEU A 195 -16.20 -24.96 -11.41
CA LEU A 195 -16.88 -26.25 -11.37
C LEU A 195 -17.70 -26.47 -12.64
N GLU A 196 -18.45 -25.46 -13.06
CA GLU A 196 -19.28 -25.55 -14.26
C GLU A 196 -18.43 -25.55 -15.54
N GLY A 197 -17.37 -24.74 -15.57
CA GLY A 197 -16.44 -24.73 -16.69
C GLY A 197 -15.71 -26.06 -16.89
N ARG A 198 -15.52 -26.88 -15.86
CA ARG A 198 -14.93 -28.24 -15.98
C ARG A 198 -15.80 -29.19 -16.79
N TYR A 199 -17.12 -29.13 -16.64
CA TYR A 199 -18.07 -30.03 -17.31
C TYR A 199 -18.64 -29.47 -18.61
N ARG A 200 -18.06 -28.35 -19.10
CA ARG A 200 -18.58 -27.43 -20.12
C ARG A 200 -19.80 -26.65 -19.64
N PHE A 201 -19.78 -25.36 -19.92
CA PHE A 201 -20.88 -24.47 -19.60
C PHE A 201 -22.15 -24.84 -20.35
N SER A 202 -23.28 -24.83 -19.63
CA SER A 202 -24.58 -24.86 -20.30
C SER A 202 -24.81 -23.53 -21.03
N PRO A 203 -25.45 -23.51 -22.22
CA PRO A 203 -25.60 -22.29 -23.03
C PRO A 203 -26.31 -21.12 -22.32
N GLY A 204 -27.09 -21.38 -21.26
CA GLY A 204 -27.82 -20.36 -20.50
C GLY A 204 -27.19 -19.93 -19.17
N SER A 205 -26.26 -20.71 -18.61
CA SER A 205 -25.76 -20.50 -17.24
C SER A 205 -24.48 -19.68 -17.16
N LEU A 206 -23.62 -19.73 -18.18
CA LEU A 206 -22.35 -18.99 -18.20
C LEU A 206 -22.53 -17.47 -17.99
N PRO A 207 -23.50 -16.79 -18.64
CA PRO A 207 -23.71 -15.36 -18.42
C PRO A 207 -24.04 -15.03 -16.95
N GLU A 208 -24.87 -15.85 -16.30
CA GLU A 208 -25.25 -15.67 -14.90
C GLU A 208 -24.05 -15.89 -13.97
N LYS A 209 -23.26 -16.96 -14.19
CA LYS A 209 -22.06 -17.23 -13.39
C LYS A 209 -21.00 -16.14 -13.52
N LEU A 210 -20.76 -15.67 -14.75
CA LEU A 210 -19.84 -14.55 -14.99
C LEU A 210 -20.35 -13.28 -14.31
N GLN A 211 -21.65 -13.00 -14.38
CA GLN A 211 -22.24 -11.84 -13.69
C GLN A 211 -22.05 -11.94 -12.17
N ASN A 212 -22.29 -13.10 -11.57
CA ASN A 212 -22.09 -13.31 -10.13
C ASN A 212 -20.62 -13.15 -9.73
N PHE A 213 -19.70 -13.68 -10.54
CA PHE A 213 -18.27 -13.49 -10.37
C PHE A 213 -17.87 -12.01 -10.45
N ASP A 214 -18.33 -11.27 -11.46
CA ASP A 214 -18.05 -9.85 -11.65
C ASP A 214 -18.55 -9.02 -10.46
N VAL A 215 -19.76 -9.28 -9.99
CA VAL A 215 -20.35 -8.59 -8.82
C VAL A 215 -19.54 -8.85 -7.57
N ALA A 216 -19.14 -10.10 -7.33
CA ALA A 216 -18.31 -10.44 -6.17
C ALA A 216 -16.91 -9.81 -6.27
N SER A 217 -16.33 -9.76 -7.47
CA SER A 217 -15.03 -9.10 -7.71
C SER A 217 -15.13 -7.58 -7.47
N GLN A 218 -16.22 -6.96 -7.92
CA GLN A 218 -16.47 -5.54 -7.67
C GLN A 218 -16.65 -5.25 -6.17
N ALA A 219 -17.29 -6.16 -5.42
CA ALA A 219 -17.41 -6.04 -3.96
C ALA A 219 -16.05 -6.06 -3.27
N VAL A 220 -15.11 -6.89 -3.71
CA VAL A 220 -13.72 -6.89 -3.19
C VAL A 220 -13.02 -5.56 -3.48
N THR A 221 -13.18 -5.02 -4.70
CA THR A 221 -12.62 -3.72 -5.07
C THR A 221 -13.20 -2.58 -4.21
N GLY A 222 -14.51 -2.60 -3.97
CA GLY A 222 -15.19 -1.69 -3.06
C GLY A 222 -14.68 -1.80 -1.62
N ALA A 223 -14.51 -3.03 -1.12
CA ALA A 223 -13.99 -3.26 0.23
C ALA A 223 -12.54 -2.79 0.40
N LEU A 224 -11.67 -3.02 -0.59
CA LEU A 224 -10.30 -2.48 -0.60
C LEU A 224 -10.28 -0.94 -0.60
N THR A 225 -11.20 -0.32 -1.34
CA THR A 225 -11.35 1.15 -1.35
C THR A 225 -11.83 1.67 0.00
N GLY A 226 -12.79 0.98 0.63
CA GLY A 226 -13.24 1.29 1.99
C GLY A 226 -12.13 1.15 3.03
N LEU A 227 -11.28 0.13 2.88
CA LEU A 227 -10.12 -0.07 3.74
C LEU A 227 -9.08 1.05 3.56
N ASP A 228 -8.73 1.42 2.32
CA ASP A 228 -7.84 2.56 2.05
C ASP A 228 -8.38 3.88 2.65
N ALA A 229 -9.69 4.10 2.57
CA ALA A 229 -10.33 5.28 3.15
C ALA A 229 -10.23 5.30 4.68
N GLN A 230 -10.39 4.16 5.36
CA GLN A 230 -10.20 4.09 6.82
C GLN A 230 -8.73 4.27 7.22
N ILE A 231 -7.79 3.68 6.48
CA ILE A 231 -6.36 3.86 6.71
C ILE A 231 -5.97 5.34 6.53
N SER A 232 -6.53 6.02 5.53
CA SER A 232 -6.27 7.44 5.28
C SER A 232 -6.67 8.33 6.47
N ARG A 233 -7.78 8.02 7.14
CA ARG A 233 -8.23 8.76 8.33
C ARG A 233 -7.35 8.55 9.54
N LEU A 234 -6.49 7.53 9.56
CA LEU A 234 -5.49 7.36 10.63
C LEU A 234 -4.30 8.33 10.46
N ALA A 235 -4.19 9.00 9.31
CA ALA A 235 -3.16 10.02 9.05
C ALA A 235 -3.60 11.43 9.46
N GLU A 236 -4.88 11.63 9.76
CA GLU A 236 -5.48 12.91 10.16
C GLU A 236 -5.52 13.05 11.68
#